data_AF-A0A9X0CF05-F1
#
_entry.id   AF-A0A9X0CF05-F1
#
_cell.length_a   1.000
_cell.length_b   1.000
_cell.length_c   1.000
_cell.angle_alpha   90.00
_cell.angle_beta   90.00
_cell.angle_gamma   90.00
#
_symmetry.space_group_name_H-M   'P 1'
#
loop_
_entity.id
_entity.type
_entity.pdbx_description
1 polymer ?
#
loop_
_entity_poly.entity_id
_entity_poly.type
_entity_poly.pdbx_seq_one_letter_code
_entity_poly.pdbx_strand_id
1 'polypeptide(L)'
;MKIFAIAVLGLASVLCLLPFTLGEIDRYKLTLEEKGTPFLERIDVDEKQDVEVFRVPAHNDVEGVDFYHDFKMHVTVTRIVSRKVCFISELDSSMSSPGKLNRAAFRAGKLPVETESSLVMMTGPANRLLLTKEILDFCGALPIYNTEHIKVDPSNGNGTASK
;
A
#
# COMPACT_ATOMS: atom_id res chain seq x y z
N MET A 1 -56.50 -19.08 -44.74
CA MET A 1 -55.15 -18.83 -44.19
C MET A 1 -54.91 -17.33 -44.13
N LYS A 2 -54.80 -16.76 -42.93
CA LYS A 2 -54.35 -15.38 -42.68
C LYS A 2 -53.36 -15.46 -41.52
N ILE A 3 -52.12 -15.05 -41.79
CA ILE A 3 -51.01 -15.07 -40.84
C ILE A 3 -51.13 -13.78 -40.02
N PHE A 4 -51.32 -13.91 -38.70
CA PHE A 4 -51.19 -12.78 -37.79
C PHE A 4 -49.72 -12.69 -37.36
N ALA A 5 -49.02 -11.68 -37.86
CA ALA A 5 -47.73 -11.29 -37.36
C ALA A 5 -47.92 -10.56 -36.02
N ILE A 6 -47.50 -11.18 -34.92
CA ILE A 6 -47.36 -10.50 -33.63
C ILE A 6 -45.97 -9.86 -33.63
N ALA A 7 -45.93 -8.54 -33.80
CA ALA A 7 -44.73 -7.76 -33.58
C ALA A 7 -44.43 -7.73 -32.08
N VAL A 8 -43.41 -8.48 -31.65
CA VAL A 8 -42.84 -8.36 -30.31
C VAL A 8 -41.99 -7.09 -30.30
N LEU A 9 -42.57 -6.00 -29.81
CA LEU A 9 -41.83 -4.78 -29.48
C LEU A 9 -40.83 -5.11 -28.36
N GLY A 10 -39.55 -5.14 -28.71
CA GLY A 10 -38.47 -5.34 -27.77
C GLY A 10 -38.49 -4.28 -26.68
N LEU A 11 -38.61 -4.72 -25.42
CA LEU A 11 -38.12 -3.95 -24.29
C LEU A 11 -36.59 -3.96 -24.38
N ALA A 12 -36.05 -2.94 -25.05
CA ALA A 12 -34.65 -2.62 -24.95
C ALA A 12 -34.33 -2.42 -23.46
N SER A 13 -33.50 -3.31 -22.93
CA SER A 13 -32.91 -3.21 -21.61
C SER A 13 -32.12 -1.89 -21.53
N VAL A 14 -32.77 -0.84 -21.03
CA VAL A 14 -32.10 0.35 -20.53
C VAL A 14 -31.48 -0.03 -19.19
N LEU A 15 -30.40 -0.80 -19.26
CA LEU A 15 -29.55 -1.15 -18.13
C LEU A 15 -28.12 -0.75 -18.48
N CYS A 16 -27.94 0.51 -18.82
CA CYS A 16 -26.61 1.09 -18.94
C CYS A 16 -26.72 2.56 -18.53
N LEU A 17 -25.68 3.06 -17.86
CA LEU A 17 -25.53 4.41 -17.31
C LEU A 17 -25.94 4.59 -15.84
N LEU A 18 -25.53 3.68 -14.96
CA LEU A 18 -24.87 4.20 -13.76
C LEU A 18 -23.40 4.39 -14.12
N PRO A 19 -22.88 5.63 -14.21
CA PRO A 19 -21.45 5.83 -14.24
C PRO A 19 -20.92 5.31 -12.90
N PHE A 20 -20.44 4.06 -12.89
CA PHE A 20 -19.52 3.63 -11.87
C PHE A 20 -18.32 4.56 -12.01
N THR A 21 -18.24 5.57 -11.14
CA THR A 21 -17.04 6.39 -11.02
C THR A 21 -15.93 5.44 -10.57
N LEU A 22 -15.16 4.96 -11.55
CA LEU A 22 -13.87 4.33 -11.31
C LEU A 22 -13.10 5.34 -10.46
N GLY A 23 -12.68 4.94 -9.26
CA GLY A 23 -12.02 5.84 -8.31
C GLY A 23 -10.87 6.59 -9.01
N GLU A 24 -10.84 7.90 -8.84
CA GLU A 24 -9.72 8.70 -9.32
C GLU A 24 -8.54 8.43 -8.38
N ILE A 25 -7.47 7.87 -8.94
CA ILE A 25 -6.22 7.64 -8.22
C ILE A 25 -5.29 8.78 -8.57
N ASP A 26 -4.98 9.62 -7.58
CA ASP A 26 -3.99 10.67 -7.71
C ASP A 26 -2.60 10.05 -7.71
N ARG A 27 -1.74 10.44 -8.66
CA ARG A 27 -0.38 9.92 -8.77
C ARG A 27 0.65 11.02 -8.65
N TYR A 28 1.55 10.87 -7.69
CA TYR A 28 2.64 11.79 -7.40
C TYR A 28 3.99 11.13 -7.66
N LYS A 29 4.97 11.96 -8.01
CA LYS A 29 6.36 11.57 -8.21
C LYS A 29 7.23 12.52 -7.38
N LEU A 30 7.86 12.00 -6.33
CA LEU A 30 8.71 12.78 -5.45
C LEU A 30 10.16 12.48 -5.75
N THR A 31 10.96 13.53 -5.96
CA THR A 31 12.41 13.40 -6.05
C THR A 31 13.00 13.58 -4.65
N LEU A 32 13.54 12.51 -4.10
CA LEU A 32 14.15 12.48 -2.78
C LEU A 32 15.67 12.37 -2.92
N GLU A 33 16.39 12.79 -1.89
CA GLU A 33 17.84 12.59 -1.78
C GLU A 33 18.17 11.86 -0.49
N GLU A 34 18.94 10.78 -0.61
CA GLU A 34 19.53 10.10 0.53
C GLU A 34 21.03 9.91 0.30
N LYS A 35 21.86 10.32 1.27
CA LYS A 35 23.33 10.21 1.22
C LYS A 35 23.93 10.78 -0.09
N GLY A 36 23.33 11.83 -0.64
CA GLY A 36 23.74 12.45 -1.91
C GLY A 36 23.19 11.78 -3.17
N THR A 37 22.55 10.61 -3.05
CA THR A 37 21.95 9.88 -4.17
C THR A 37 20.48 10.27 -4.35
N PRO A 38 20.09 10.83 -5.50
CA PRO A 38 18.68 11.08 -5.79
C PRO A 38 17.96 9.78 -6.14
N PHE A 39 16.72 9.66 -5.71
CA PHE A 39 15.80 8.62 -6.17
C PHE A 39 14.37 9.16 -6.34
N LEU A 40 13.57 8.43 -7.10
CA LEU A 40 12.20 8.83 -7.45
C LEU A 40 11.19 7.89 -6.78
N GLU A 41 10.53 8.38 -5.75
CA GLU A 41 9.41 7.69 -5.12
C GLU A 41 8.12 7.99 -5.87
N ARG A 42 7.26 6.98 -6.02
CA ARG A 42 5.91 7.14 -6.57
C ARG A 42 4.88 6.91 -5.48
N ILE A 43 3.93 7.82 -5.38
CA ILE A 43 2.83 7.76 -4.42
C ILE A 43 1.52 7.73 -5.20
N ASP A 44 0.73 6.69 -5.00
CA ASP A 44 -0.66 6.66 -5.46
C ASP A 44 -1.58 6.91 -4.26
N VAL A 45 -2.54 7.82 -4.40
CA VAL A 45 -3.51 8.15 -3.36
C VAL A 45 -4.92 7.89 -3.89
N ASP A 46 -5.67 7.04 -3.18
CA ASP A 46 -7.09 6.80 -3.42
C ASP A 46 -7.89 7.23 -2.18
N GLU A 47 -8.33 8.50 -2.17
CA GLU A 47 -9.11 9.05 -1.07
C GLU A 47 -10.46 8.35 -0.88
N LYS A 48 -11.01 7.75 -1.94
CA LYS A 48 -12.32 7.07 -1.90
C LYS A 48 -12.21 5.71 -1.22
N GLN A 49 -11.11 5.00 -1.45
CA GLN A 49 -10.80 3.75 -0.76
C GLN A 49 -10.10 3.98 0.59
N ASP A 50 -9.66 5.23 0.87
CA ASP A 50 -8.87 5.58 2.05
C ASP A 50 -7.56 4.79 2.11
N VAL A 51 -6.87 4.78 0.96
CA VAL A 51 -5.66 3.98 0.70
C VAL A 51 -4.59 4.85 0.07
N GLU A 52 -3.34 4.58 0.42
CA GLU A 52 -2.19 5.11 -0.32
C GLU A 52 -1.13 4.02 -0.57
N VAL A 53 -0.38 4.20 -1.65
CA VAL A 53 0.69 3.27 -2.05
C VAL A 53 1.97 4.02 -2.34
N PHE A 54 2.98 3.82 -1.49
CA PHE A 54 4.34 4.29 -1.72
C PHE A 54 5.15 3.23 -2.44
N ARG A 55 5.89 3.63 -3.47
CA ARG A 55 6.79 2.74 -4.20
C ARG A 55 8.19 3.32 -4.18
N VAL A 56 9.01 2.74 -3.31
CA VAL A 56 10.38 3.16 -3.06
C VAL A 56 11.29 2.27 -3.92
N PRO A 57 12.00 2.83 -4.92
CA PRO A 57 12.97 2.06 -5.68
C PRO A 57 14.16 1.66 -4.79
N ALA A 58 14.84 0.57 -5.14
CA ALA A 58 16.12 0.28 -4.51
C ALA A 58 17.12 1.41 -4.80
N HIS A 59 17.83 1.87 -3.77
CA HIS A 59 18.81 2.94 -3.87
C HIS A 59 19.84 2.78 -2.74
N ASN A 60 21.08 3.21 -2.98
CA ASN A 60 22.18 3.03 -2.01
C ASN A 60 22.27 1.56 -1.51
N ASP A 61 22.18 1.39 -0.19
CA ASP A 61 22.14 0.14 0.57
C ASP A 61 20.71 -0.27 0.98
N VAL A 62 19.69 0.45 0.50
CA VAL A 62 18.28 0.25 0.80
C VAL A 62 17.61 -0.57 -0.30
N GLU A 63 16.90 -1.63 0.09
CA GLU A 63 16.15 -2.45 -0.85
C GLU A 63 14.88 -1.75 -1.33
N GLY A 64 14.44 -2.09 -2.55
CA GLY A 64 13.18 -1.57 -3.08
C GLY A 64 11.98 -2.20 -2.38
N VAL A 65 11.07 -1.36 -1.91
CA VAL A 65 9.89 -1.76 -1.13
C VAL A 65 8.67 -0.96 -1.61
N ASP A 66 7.54 -1.64 -1.72
CA ASP A 66 6.25 -0.98 -1.87
C ASP A 66 5.48 -1.07 -0.55
N PHE A 67 4.92 0.04 -0.09
CA PHE A 67 4.04 0.11 1.08
C PHE A 67 2.62 0.41 0.62
N TYR A 68 1.66 -0.37 1.08
CA TYR A 68 0.23 -0.13 0.89
C TYR A 68 -0.39 0.08 2.26
N HIS A 69 -0.89 1.28 2.52
CA HIS A 69 -1.55 1.62 3.77
C HIS A 69 -3.06 1.62 3.55
N ASP A 70 -3.76 0.79 4.32
CA ASP A 70 -5.21 0.71 4.32
C ASP A 70 -5.71 1.32 5.64
N PHE A 71 -6.13 2.58 5.59
CA PHE A 71 -6.55 3.32 6.77
C PHE A 71 -7.89 2.82 7.31
N LYS A 72 -8.72 2.21 6.45
CA LYS A 72 -9.98 1.60 6.86
C LYS A 72 -9.74 0.31 7.65
N MET A 73 -8.86 -0.56 7.14
CA MET A 73 -8.50 -1.82 7.79
C MET A 73 -7.45 -1.64 8.90
N HIS A 74 -6.84 -0.46 9.01
CA HIS A 74 -5.76 -0.12 9.96
C HIS A 74 -4.53 -1.05 9.82
N VAL A 75 -4.14 -1.33 8.57
CA VAL A 75 -2.97 -2.18 8.27
C VAL A 75 -1.99 -1.50 7.30
N THR A 76 -0.73 -1.87 7.44
CA THR A 76 0.32 -1.64 6.44
C THR A 76 0.69 -2.96 5.79
N VAL A 77 0.70 -2.98 4.46
CA VAL A 77 1.13 -4.12 3.65
C VAL A 77 2.43 -3.77 2.96
N THR A 78 3.49 -4.50 3.30
CA THR A 78 4.85 -4.25 2.83
C THR A 78 5.24 -5.32 1.82
N ARG A 79 5.41 -4.94 0.55
CA ARG A 79 5.79 -5.85 -0.52
C ARG A 79 7.26 -5.66 -0.90
N ILE A 80 8.04 -6.72 -0.78
CA ILE A 80 9.47 -6.72 -1.11
C ILE A 80 9.70 -7.71 -2.24
N VAL A 81 9.70 -7.20 -3.48
CA VAL A 81 9.76 -8.01 -4.70
C VAL A 81 11.06 -8.81 -4.79
N SER A 82 12.18 -8.21 -4.40
CA SER A 82 13.50 -8.87 -4.38
C SER A 82 13.56 -10.09 -3.45
N ARG A 83 12.83 -10.03 -2.33
CA ARG A 83 12.71 -11.12 -1.35
C ARG A 83 11.53 -12.07 -1.63
N LYS A 84 10.71 -11.77 -2.64
CA LYS A 84 9.52 -12.55 -3.01
C LYS A 84 8.56 -12.76 -1.83
N VAL A 85 8.29 -11.71 -1.06
CA VAL A 85 7.45 -11.79 0.14
C VAL A 85 6.59 -10.54 0.30
N CYS A 86 5.43 -10.71 0.95
CA CYS A 86 4.55 -9.65 1.43
C CYS A 86 4.40 -9.77 2.95
N PHE A 87 4.42 -8.65 3.66
CA PHE A 87 4.18 -8.60 5.10
C PHE A 87 2.93 -7.77 5.39
N ILE A 88 2.25 -8.08 6.48
CA ILE A 88 1.14 -7.31 7.02
C ILE A 88 1.45 -6.96 8.47
N SER A 89 1.38 -5.68 8.80
CA SER A 89 1.48 -5.16 10.16
C SER A 89 0.32 -4.22 10.47
N GLU A 90 0.18 -3.86 11.74
CA GLU A 90 -0.66 -2.73 12.11
C GLU A 90 -0.17 -1.45 11.43
N LEU A 91 -1.11 -0.56 11.09
CA LEU A 91 -0.80 0.77 10.61
C LEU A 91 -0.23 1.62 11.75
N ASP A 92 0.81 2.40 11.47
CA ASP A 92 1.36 3.32 12.46
C ASP A 92 0.31 4.36 12.86
N SER A 93 0.00 4.44 14.15
CA SER A 93 -0.99 5.37 14.69
C SER A 93 -0.66 6.86 14.51
N SER A 94 0.60 7.21 14.19
CA SER A 94 1.00 8.56 13.83
C SER A 94 0.63 8.93 12.39
N MET A 95 0.35 7.94 11.53
CA MET A 95 -0.07 8.18 10.16
C MET A 95 -1.48 8.71 10.09
N SER A 96 -1.67 9.74 9.26
CA SER A 96 -2.97 10.33 8.98
C SER A 96 -3.50 9.87 7.62
N SER A 97 -4.81 9.62 7.54
CA SER A 97 -5.50 9.27 6.29
C SER A 97 -5.12 10.20 5.12
N PRO A 98 -5.12 9.69 3.87
CA PRO A 98 -4.59 10.40 2.72
C PRO A 98 -5.29 11.73 2.43
N GLY A 99 -6.57 11.86 2.79
CA GLY A 99 -7.33 13.11 2.66
C GLY A 99 -6.76 14.28 3.49
N LYS A 100 -5.83 14.00 4.42
CA LYS A 100 -5.13 15.00 5.24
C LYS A 100 -3.70 15.29 4.76
N LEU A 101 -3.23 14.63 3.70
CA LEU A 101 -1.88 14.85 3.16
C LEU A 101 -1.75 16.26 2.60
N ASN A 102 -0.62 16.90 2.93
CA ASN A 102 -0.27 18.17 2.32
C ASN A 102 0.24 17.95 0.88
N ARG A 103 -0.67 17.92 -0.09
CA ARG A 103 -0.33 17.75 -1.51
C ARG A 103 0.63 18.80 -2.06
N ALA A 104 0.75 19.97 -1.42
CA ALA A 104 1.74 20.97 -1.82
C ALA A 104 3.18 20.50 -1.55
N ALA A 105 3.38 19.64 -0.54
CA ALA A 105 4.69 19.06 -0.24
C ALA A 105 5.21 18.19 -1.39
N PHE A 106 4.33 17.51 -2.13
CA PHE A 106 4.69 16.69 -3.30
C PHE A 106 5.19 17.51 -4.50
N ARG A 107 5.04 18.84 -4.45
CA ARG A 107 5.52 19.77 -5.47
C ARG A 107 6.80 20.49 -5.06
N ALA A 108 7.23 20.31 -3.81
CA ALA A 108 8.53 20.80 -3.37
C ALA A 108 9.63 20.05 -4.14
N GLY A 109 10.76 20.72 -4.36
CA GLY A 109 11.89 20.14 -5.09
C GLY A 109 12.55 18.97 -4.35
N LYS A 110 13.85 18.79 -4.55
CA LYS A 110 14.60 17.70 -3.91
C LYS A 110 14.49 17.79 -2.37
N LEU A 111 13.87 16.79 -1.74
CA LEU A 111 13.71 16.72 -0.28
C LEU A 111 14.77 15.78 0.30
N PRO A 112 15.56 16.21 1.31
CA PRO A 112 16.47 15.31 2.01
C PRO A 112 15.67 14.34 2.89
N VAL A 113 16.05 13.07 2.88
CA VAL A 113 15.43 12.02 3.71
C VAL A 113 16.49 11.14 4.36
N GLU A 114 16.12 10.48 5.45
CA GLU A 114 16.95 9.51 6.18
C GLU A 114 16.21 8.17 6.23
N THR A 115 16.94 7.07 6.07
CA THR A 115 16.39 5.73 6.31
C THR A 115 16.34 5.40 7.80
N GLU A 116 15.17 4.99 8.25
CA GLU A 116 14.98 4.41 9.57
C GLU A 116 14.92 2.88 9.48
N SER A 117 15.60 2.19 10.41
CA SER A 117 15.58 0.73 10.52
C SER A 117 14.77 0.30 11.73
N SER A 118 13.72 -0.49 11.49
CA SER A 118 12.90 -1.12 12.53
C SER A 118 13.07 -2.63 12.53
N LEU A 119 13.19 -3.23 13.72
CA LEU A 119 13.15 -4.68 13.86
C LEU A 119 11.69 -5.16 13.92
N VAL A 120 11.38 -6.13 13.06
CA VAL A 120 10.05 -6.76 13.00
C VAL A 120 10.17 -8.26 13.28
N MET A 121 9.24 -8.81 14.05
CA MET A 121 9.08 -10.26 14.21
C MET A 121 7.99 -10.76 13.29
N MET A 122 8.29 -11.82 12.55
CA MET A 122 7.29 -12.55 11.79
C MET A 122 6.50 -13.47 12.72
N THR A 123 5.20 -13.25 12.86
CA THR A 123 4.35 -14.00 13.79
C THR A 123 3.71 -15.23 13.14
N GLY A 124 3.68 -15.30 11.81
CA GLY A 124 3.22 -16.46 11.05
C GLY A 124 2.58 -16.10 9.71
N PRO A 125 2.12 -17.08 8.92
CA PRO A 125 1.40 -16.82 7.68
C PRO A 125 0.11 -16.04 7.92
N ALA A 126 -0.17 -15.05 7.07
CA ALA A 126 -1.43 -14.32 7.12
C ALA A 126 -2.59 -15.19 6.61
N ASN A 127 -3.75 -15.08 7.23
CA ASN A 127 -4.95 -15.75 6.76
C ASN A 127 -5.54 -14.99 5.55
N ARG A 128 -5.27 -15.50 4.34
CA ARG A 128 -5.72 -14.90 3.08
C ARG A 128 -7.22 -14.71 2.97
N LEU A 129 -8.03 -15.51 3.70
CA LEU A 129 -9.50 -15.38 3.68
C LEU A 129 -10.00 -14.13 4.41
N LEU A 130 -9.16 -13.52 5.25
CA LEU A 130 -9.48 -12.30 5.99
C LEU A 130 -8.97 -11.04 5.28
N LEU A 131 -8.27 -11.20 4.15
CA LEU A 131 -7.68 -10.09 3.40
C LEU A 131 -8.65 -9.60 2.32
N THR A 132 -8.64 -8.29 2.10
CA THR A 132 -9.40 -7.67 1.02
C THR A 132 -8.83 -8.10 -0.34
N LYS A 133 -9.65 -8.01 -1.39
CA LYS A 133 -9.20 -8.32 -2.75
C LYS A 133 -8.04 -7.42 -3.16
N GLU A 134 -8.07 -6.16 -2.74
CA GLU A 134 -7.08 -5.14 -3.02
C GLU A 134 -5.72 -5.49 -2.43
N ILE A 135 -5.69 -5.96 -1.17
CA ILE A 135 -4.45 -6.46 -0.53
C ILE A 135 -3.94 -7.71 -1.24
N LEU A 136 -4.82 -8.64 -1.60
CA LEU A 136 -4.44 -9.85 -2.31
C LEU A 136 -3.88 -9.56 -3.70
N ASP A 137 -4.49 -8.60 -4.43
CA ASP A 137 -4.01 -8.15 -5.73
C ASP A 137 -2.67 -7.39 -5.60
N PHE A 138 -2.51 -6.58 -4.56
CA PHE A 138 -1.26 -5.88 -4.26
C PHE A 138 -0.12 -6.85 -3.96
N CYS A 139 -0.32 -7.85 -3.10
CA CYS A 139 0.68 -8.88 -2.82
C CYS A 139 0.83 -9.89 -3.98
N GLY A 140 -0.18 -10.02 -4.84
CA GLY A 140 -0.24 -10.99 -5.92
C GLY A 140 -0.09 -12.44 -5.44
N ALA A 141 0.81 -13.18 -6.11
CA ALA A 141 1.12 -14.58 -5.79
C ALA A 141 2.15 -14.75 -4.67
N LEU A 142 2.62 -13.67 -4.04
CA LEU A 142 3.64 -13.76 -3.00
C LEU A 142 3.07 -14.40 -1.71
N PRO A 143 3.88 -15.15 -0.96
CA PRO A 143 3.53 -15.54 0.40
C PRO A 143 3.35 -14.29 1.26
N ILE A 144 2.34 -14.33 2.14
CA ILE A 144 1.97 -13.21 3.00
C ILE A 144 2.15 -13.63 4.45
N TYR A 145 2.87 -12.84 5.23
CA TYR A 145 3.12 -13.10 6.66
C TYR A 145 2.71 -11.91 7.52
N ASN A 146 2.19 -12.19 8.71
CA ASN A 146 1.95 -11.18 9.73
C ASN A 146 3.27 -10.81 10.42
N THR A 147 3.41 -9.54 10.77
CA THR A 147 4.58 -9.00 11.47
C THR A 147 4.19 -8.04 12.57
N GLU A 148 5.00 -8.00 13.63
CA GLU A 148 4.86 -7.07 14.75
C GLU A 148 6.19 -6.35 15.00
N HIS A 149 6.14 -5.07 15.38
CA HIS A 149 7.34 -4.30 15.73
C HIS A 149 7.90 -4.75 17.07
N ILE A 150 9.22 -4.98 17.14
CA ILE A 150 9.90 -5.21 18.40
C ILE A 150 10.09 -3.86 19.09
N LYS A 151 9.44 -3.67 20.24
CA LYS A 151 9.80 -2.57 21.15
C LYS A 151 11.16 -2.91 21.77
N VAL A 152 12.24 -2.37 21.21
CA VAL A 152 13.55 -2.45 21.83
C VAL A 152 13.55 -1.46 22.99
N ASP A 153 13.43 -1.96 24.22
CA ASP A 153 13.63 -1.15 25.42
C ASP A 153 15.12 -0.79 25.52
N PRO A 154 15.51 0.50 25.47
CA PRO A 154 16.91 0.92 25.56
C PRO A 154 17.59 0.53 26.90
N SER A 155 16.83 0.07 27.90
CA SER A 155 17.33 -0.10 29.27
C SER A 155 17.96 -1.46 29.61
N ASN A 156 17.98 -2.45 28.70
CA ASN A 156 18.54 -3.79 28.98
C ASN A 156 19.88 -4.11 28.28
N GLY A 157 20.70 -3.09 28.04
CA GLY A 157 22.07 -3.23 27.51
C GLY A 157 23.16 -3.25 28.58
N ASN A 158 22.96 -3.89 29.73
CA ASN A 158 24.04 -4.17 30.67
C ASN A 158 23.87 -5.57 31.28
N GLY A 159 24.55 -6.55 30.68
CA GLY A 159 24.42 -7.96 31.06
C GLY A 159 25.55 -8.83 30.52
N THR A 160 26.74 -8.63 31.08
CA THR A 160 27.76 -9.67 31.34
C THR A 160 28.29 -10.52 30.17
N ALA A 161 29.52 -10.21 29.78
CA ALA A 161 30.50 -11.21 29.37
C ALA A 161 30.72 -12.21 30.52
N SER A 162 30.39 -13.50 30.30
CA SER A 162 31.01 -14.62 31.01
C SER A 162 30.67 -15.96 30.36
N LYS A 163 31.53 -16.43 29.46
CA LYS A 163 32.33 -17.68 29.58
C LYS A 163 33.07 -17.97 28.28
#